data_AF-A0A0S3SQ33-F1
#
_entry.id   AF-A0A0S3SQ33-F1
#
_cell.length_a   1.000
_cell.length_b   1.000
_cell.length_c   1.000
_cell.angle_alpha   90.00
_cell.angle_beta   90.00
_cell.angle_gamma   90.00
#
_symmetry.space_group_name_H-M   'P 1'
#
loop_
_entity.id
_entity.type
_entity.pdbx_description
1 polymer ?
#
loop_
_entity_poly.entity_id
_entity_poly.type
_entity_poly.pdbx_seq_one_letter_code
_entity_poly.pdbx_strand_id
1 'polypeptide(L)'
;MSNTLCSDSISARVQLDGCYFHYETEETAGESRSNSLLHKECGKPAVEYAKFKEVMEEAFATLESGILNSNGFYSMNYKWVKIMAQCEGDLETCDCSSCVNDAVLVGKEECGSSLSAQIYLDSCFISYDIFGNSVPGARRNGNTERLAAIIVGGAVAVFVGFALMSMLKSRFRKDEYE
;
A
#
# COMPACT_ATOMS: atom_id res chain seq x y z
N MET A 1 -17.56 10.68 -11.16
CA MET A 1 -16.65 9.54 -11.37
C MET A 1 -15.81 9.86 -12.59
N SER A 2 -14.49 9.63 -12.54
CA SER A 2 -13.50 10.17 -13.48
C SER A 2 -13.63 9.55 -14.87
N ASN A 3 -14.13 10.30 -15.85
CA ASN A 3 -14.23 9.88 -17.26
C ASN A 3 -12.89 10.00 -18.03
N THR A 4 -11.75 10.11 -17.35
CA THR A 4 -10.52 10.64 -17.98
C THR A 4 -9.27 9.78 -17.86
N LEU A 5 -9.28 8.64 -17.16
CA LEU A 5 -8.05 7.85 -16.98
C LEU A 5 -7.67 7.04 -18.24
N CYS A 6 -8.66 6.51 -18.96
CA CYS A 6 -8.48 5.54 -20.05
C CYS A 6 -9.43 5.81 -21.23
N SER A 7 -9.73 7.09 -21.53
CA SER A 7 -10.83 7.47 -22.44
C SER A 7 -10.64 7.01 -23.89
N ASP A 8 -9.40 6.97 -24.38
CA ASP A 8 -9.07 6.65 -25.78
C ASP A 8 -8.08 5.47 -25.88
N SER A 9 -7.98 4.64 -24.83
CA SER A 9 -7.03 3.53 -24.80
C SER A 9 -7.60 2.26 -25.44
N ILE A 10 -6.77 1.59 -26.24
CA ILE A 10 -7.08 0.28 -26.85
C ILE A 10 -6.92 -0.89 -25.86
N SER A 11 -6.20 -0.66 -24.76
CA SER A 11 -6.16 -1.53 -23.60
C SER A 11 -6.07 -0.69 -22.33
N ALA A 12 -6.76 -1.09 -21.27
CA ALA A 12 -6.56 -0.49 -19.96
C ALA A 12 -6.74 -1.50 -18.84
N ARG A 13 -5.88 -1.39 -17.83
CA ARG A 13 -5.92 -2.16 -16.60
C ARG A 13 -6.19 -1.23 -15.42
N VAL A 14 -7.18 -1.55 -14.62
CA VAL A 14 -7.56 -0.84 -13.40
C VAL A 14 -7.62 -1.83 -12.25
N GLN A 15 -6.76 -1.63 -11.26
CA GLN A 15 -6.72 -2.41 -10.04
C GLN A 15 -7.07 -1.49 -8.86
N LEU A 16 -8.07 -1.90 -8.08
CA LEU A 16 -8.52 -1.27 -6.85
C LEU A 16 -8.47 -2.29 -5.72
N ASP A 17 -8.66 -1.83 -4.48
CA ASP A 17 -8.84 -2.74 -3.36
C ASP A 17 -10.11 -3.59 -3.57
N GLY A 18 -9.91 -4.90 -3.75
CA GLY A 18 -10.99 -5.87 -4.00
C GLY A 18 -11.55 -5.92 -5.42
N CYS A 19 -11.06 -5.13 -6.39
CA CYS A 19 -11.54 -5.17 -7.77
C CYS A 19 -10.39 -5.07 -8.78
N TYR A 20 -10.46 -5.87 -9.83
CA TYR A 20 -9.57 -5.81 -10.99
C TYR A 20 -10.41 -5.76 -12.26
N PHE A 21 -9.98 -4.95 -13.21
CA PHE A 21 -10.57 -4.85 -14.53
C PHE A 21 -9.49 -4.65 -15.57
N HIS A 22 -9.50 -5.47 -16.61
CA HIS A 22 -8.63 -5.30 -17.78
C HIS A 22 -9.48 -5.51 -19.03
N TYR A 23 -9.29 -4.63 -20.00
CA TYR A 23 -9.81 -4.81 -21.35
C TYR A 23 -8.69 -4.60 -22.36
N GLU A 24 -8.81 -5.27 -23.49
CA GLU A 24 -7.89 -5.19 -24.61
C GLU A 24 -8.65 -5.52 -25.90
N THR A 25 -8.36 -4.80 -26.97
CA THR A 25 -8.94 -5.08 -28.30
C THR A 25 -8.21 -6.21 -29.00
N GLU A 26 -8.90 -7.00 -29.83
CA GLU A 26 -8.37 -8.26 -30.39
C GLU A 26 -7.06 -8.15 -31.22
N GLU A 27 -6.64 -6.94 -31.62
CA GLU A 27 -5.40 -6.72 -32.36
C GLU A 27 -4.13 -7.08 -31.58
N THR A 28 -4.21 -7.21 -30.25
CA THR A 28 -3.07 -7.52 -29.36
C THR A 28 -3.25 -8.78 -28.51
N ALA A 29 -4.38 -9.47 -28.61
CA ALA A 29 -4.74 -10.65 -27.79
C ALA A 29 -3.86 -11.90 -28.00
N GLY A 30 -2.84 -11.81 -28.87
CA GLY A 30 -1.92 -12.90 -29.19
C GLY A 30 -0.52 -12.78 -28.57
N GLU A 31 -0.25 -11.75 -27.77
CA GLU A 31 1.04 -11.61 -27.10
C GLU A 31 1.11 -12.58 -25.91
N SER A 32 2.16 -13.40 -25.85
CA SER A 32 2.34 -14.39 -24.78
C SER A 32 2.23 -13.69 -23.42
N ARG A 33 1.26 -14.12 -22.60
CA ARG A 33 1.07 -13.63 -21.23
C ARG A 33 2.40 -13.72 -20.49
N SER A 34 3.03 -12.58 -20.31
CA SER A 34 4.33 -12.49 -19.66
C SER A 34 4.07 -12.24 -18.19
N ASN A 35 4.74 -12.94 -17.29
CA ASN A 35 4.72 -12.63 -15.85
C ASN A 35 5.54 -11.36 -15.54
N SER A 36 5.41 -10.33 -16.37
CA SER A 36 6.12 -9.07 -16.25
C SER A 36 5.63 -8.29 -15.05
N LEU A 37 6.56 -7.67 -14.33
CA LEU A 37 6.25 -6.79 -13.20
C LEU A 37 5.64 -5.48 -13.75
N LEU A 38 4.41 -5.18 -13.36
CA LEU A 38 3.72 -3.95 -13.74
C LEU A 38 3.97 -2.83 -12.73
N HIS A 39 3.77 -3.15 -11.44
CA HIS A 39 3.86 -2.19 -10.34
C HIS A 39 4.16 -2.91 -9.04
N LYS A 40 4.84 -2.21 -8.13
CA LYS A 40 5.03 -2.68 -6.76
C LYS A 40 5.01 -1.52 -5.79
N GLU A 41 4.54 -1.81 -4.58
CA GLU A 41 4.61 -0.93 -3.44
C GLU A 41 5.21 -1.70 -2.28
N CYS A 42 6.38 -1.28 -1.82
CA CYS A 42 7.00 -1.83 -0.63
C CYS A 42 6.74 -0.90 0.56
N GLY A 43 6.32 -1.45 1.69
CA GLY A 43 6.09 -0.73 2.92
C GLY A 43 7.39 -0.31 3.63
N LYS A 44 7.26 0.11 4.89
CA LYS A 44 8.41 0.50 5.71
C LYS A 44 9.32 -0.70 5.97
N PRO A 45 10.65 -0.51 6.05
CA PRO A 45 11.55 -1.61 6.37
C PRO A 45 11.37 -2.09 7.83
N ALA A 46 11.56 -3.38 8.04
CA ALA A 46 11.62 -4.02 9.35
C ALA A 46 12.89 -3.62 10.09
N VAL A 47 12.76 -3.34 11.40
CA VAL A 47 13.92 -3.01 12.26
C VAL A 47 14.65 -4.28 12.72
N GLU A 48 13.94 -5.40 12.88
CA GLU A 48 14.51 -6.72 13.20
C GLU A 48 14.35 -7.69 12.03
N TYR A 49 15.23 -7.54 11.02
CA TYR A 49 15.15 -8.27 9.74
C TYR A 49 15.29 -9.79 9.86
N ALA A 50 16.10 -10.30 10.80
CA ALA A 50 16.41 -11.74 10.88
C ALA A 50 15.19 -12.60 11.23
N LYS A 51 14.42 -12.23 12.26
CA LYS A 51 13.18 -12.92 12.62
C LYS A 51 12.09 -12.73 11.57
N PHE A 52 12.07 -11.56 10.94
CA PHE A 52 11.13 -11.24 9.87
C PHE A 52 11.35 -12.15 8.65
N LYS A 53 12.60 -12.30 8.22
CA LYS A 53 12.99 -13.08 7.06
C LYS A 53 12.53 -14.54 7.16
N GLU A 54 12.80 -15.20 8.28
CA GLU A 54 12.41 -16.61 8.49
C GLU A 54 10.89 -16.79 8.37
N VAL A 55 10.11 -15.92 9.02
CA VAL A 55 8.64 -15.98 8.97
C VAL A 55 8.10 -15.72 7.56
N MET A 56 8.72 -14.79 6.82
CA MET A 56 8.32 -14.50 5.44
C MET A 56 8.65 -15.63 4.49
N GLU A 57 9.81 -16.28 4.62
CA GLU A 57 10.18 -17.43 3.79
C GLU A 57 9.17 -18.59 3.96
N GLU A 58 8.76 -18.88 5.20
CA GLU A 58 7.73 -19.89 5.47
C GLU A 58 6.34 -19.47 4.97
N ALA A 59 5.98 -18.20 5.13
CA ALA A 59 4.72 -17.66 4.62
C ALA A 59 4.65 -17.75 3.09
N PHE A 60 5.74 -17.41 2.39
CA PHE A 60 5.82 -17.54 0.94
C PHE A 60 5.76 -19.00 0.48
N ALA A 61 6.48 -19.92 1.11
CA ALA A 61 6.41 -21.34 0.76
C ALA A 61 4.98 -21.90 0.94
N THR A 62 4.28 -21.46 1.97
CA THR A 62 2.87 -21.84 2.19
C THR A 62 1.97 -21.23 1.10
N LEU A 63 2.27 -20.03 0.60
CA LEU A 63 1.51 -19.37 -0.48
C LEU A 63 1.69 -20.12 -1.81
N GLU A 64 2.94 -20.40 -2.17
CA GLU A 64 3.34 -21.11 -3.40
C GLU A 64 2.66 -22.48 -3.49
N SER A 65 2.53 -23.19 -2.36
CA SER A 65 1.81 -24.47 -2.31
C SER A 65 0.28 -24.32 -2.22
N GLY A 66 -0.21 -23.29 -1.54
CA GLY A 66 -1.64 -23.03 -1.35
C GLY A 66 -2.37 -22.63 -2.62
N ILE A 67 -1.72 -21.84 -3.50
CA ILE A 67 -2.37 -21.31 -4.71
C ILE A 67 -2.80 -22.41 -5.69
N LEU A 68 -2.08 -23.52 -5.77
CA LEU A 68 -2.31 -24.63 -6.72
C LEU A 68 -3.72 -25.21 -6.68
N ASN A 69 -4.42 -25.14 -5.54
CA ASN A 69 -5.77 -25.71 -5.39
C ASN A 69 -6.80 -24.67 -4.92
N SER A 70 -6.54 -23.40 -5.24
CA SER A 70 -7.29 -22.25 -4.71
C SER A 70 -8.24 -21.59 -5.71
N ASN A 71 -8.34 -22.14 -6.94
CA ASN A 71 -9.07 -21.54 -8.04
C ASN A 71 -8.68 -20.06 -8.29
N GLY A 72 -7.38 -19.78 -8.22
CA GLY A 72 -6.83 -18.46 -8.52
C GLY A 72 -6.93 -17.43 -7.39
N PHE A 73 -7.44 -17.78 -6.21
CA PHE A 73 -7.44 -16.88 -5.05
C PHE A 73 -7.06 -17.60 -3.77
N TYR A 74 -6.00 -17.15 -3.12
CA TYR A 74 -5.55 -17.72 -1.85
C TYR A 74 -5.24 -16.62 -0.83
N SER A 75 -5.72 -16.78 0.40
CA SER A 75 -5.43 -15.85 1.51
C SER A 75 -5.23 -16.63 2.79
N MET A 76 -4.21 -16.28 3.56
CA MET A 76 -3.94 -16.89 4.86
C MET A 76 -3.32 -15.91 5.86
N ASN A 77 -3.36 -16.30 7.13
CA ASN A 77 -2.55 -15.70 8.17
C ASN A 77 -1.46 -16.70 8.56
N TYR A 78 -0.20 -16.33 8.36
CA TYR A 78 0.97 -17.08 8.78
C TYR A 78 1.64 -16.35 9.95
N LYS A 79 1.45 -16.86 11.17
CA LYS A 79 1.86 -16.19 12.41
C LYS A 79 1.25 -14.76 12.48
N TRP A 80 2.06 -13.72 12.33
CA TRP A 80 1.65 -12.31 12.31
C TRP A 80 1.67 -11.67 10.92
N VAL A 81 1.81 -12.46 9.86
CA VAL A 81 1.76 -12.01 8.46
C VAL A 81 0.43 -12.44 7.87
N LYS A 82 -0.33 -11.52 7.29
CA LYS A 82 -1.38 -11.88 6.33
C LYS A 82 -0.80 -11.80 4.94
N ILE A 83 -1.07 -12.83 4.15
CA ILE A 83 -0.62 -12.92 2.77
C ILE A 83 -1.80 -13.34 1.90
N MET A 84 -1.86 -12.77 0.70
CA MET A 84 -2.89 -13.02 -0.28
C MET A 84 -2.28 -13.08 -1.67
N ALA A 85 -2.84 -13.92 -2.52
CA ALA A 85 -2.58 -13.95 -3.95
C ALA A 85 -3.88 -14.07 -4.74
N GLN A 86 -3.91 -13.43 -5.90
CA GLN A 86 -5.00 -13.49 -6.85
C GLN A 86 -4.45 -13.59 -8.27
N CYS A 87 -4.90 -14.57 -9.04
CA CYS A 87 -4.62 -14.71 -10.46
C CYS A 87 -5.78 -14.13 -11.28
N GLU A 88 -5.50 -13.79 -12.54
CA GLU A 88 -6.56 -13.48 -13.50
C GLU A 88 -7.49 -14.70 -13.69
N GLY A 89 -8.77 -14.43 -13.94
CA GLY A 89 -9.81 -15.46 -13.84
C GLY A 89 -9.77 -16.55 -14.91
N ASP A 90 -9.03 -16.34 -15.99
CA ASP A 90 -8.89 -17.26 -17.13
C ASP A 90 -7.50 -17.91 -17.20
N LEU A 91 -6.69 -17.77 -16.16
CA LEU A 91 -5.41 -18.48 -16.05
C LEU A 91 -5.62 -19.95 -15.67
N GLU A 92 -4.90 -20.84 -16.34
CA GLU A 92 -4.81 -22.23 -15.91
C GLU A 92 -4.07 -22.34 -14.57
N THR A 93 -4.33 -23.42 -13.82
CA THR A 93 -3.76 -23.64 -12.48
C THR A 93 -2.23 -23.54 -12.45
N CYS A 94 -1.55 -24.12 -13.44
CA CYS A 94 -0.09 -24.10 -13.52
C CYS A 94 0.45 -22.70 -13.81
N ASP A 95 -0.19 -21.97 -14.73
CA ASP A 95 0.20 -20.60 -15.08
C ASP A 95 -0.02 -19.65 -13.90
N CYS A 96 -1.14 -19.83 -13.18
CA CYS A 96 -1.43 -19.08 -11.96
C CYS A 96 -0.35 -19.33 -10.89
N SER A 97 0.02 -20.59 -10.66
CA SER A 97 1.10 -20.91 -9.73
C SER A 97 2.44 -20.32 -10.19
N SER A 98 2.76 -20.40 -11.48
CA SER A 98 3.99 -19.81 -12.02
C SER A 98 4.04 -18.30 -11.80
N CYS A 99 2.95 -17.58 -12.10
CA CYS A 99 2.88 -16.14 -11.88
C CYS A 99 3.06 -15.78 -10.41
N VAL A 100 2.38 -16.50 -9.51
CA VAL A 100 2.52 -16.27 -8.06
C VAL A 100 3.95 -16.54 -7.58
N ASN A 101 4.63 -17.56 -8.12
CA ASN A 101 6.04 -17.82 -7.80
C ASN A 101 6.94 -16.65 -8.25
N ASP A 102 6.73 -16.13 -9.45
CA ASP A 102 7.47 -14.97 -9.97
C ASP A 102 7.21 -13.71 -9.12
N ALA A 103 5.96 -13.49 -8.72
CA ALA A 103 5.60 -12.40 -7.81
C ALA A 103 6.26 -12.54 -6.43
N VAL A 104 6.37 -13.77 -5.92
CA VAL A 104 7.09 -14.07 -4.67
C VAL A 104 8.59 -13.78 -4.81
N LEU A 105 9.20 -14.08 -5.97
CA LEU A 105 10.60 -13.72 -6.24
C LEU A 105 10.81 -12.21 -6.18
N VAL A 106 9.94 -11.43 -6.83
CA VAL A 106 9.93 -9.96 -6.70
C VAL A 106 9.79 -9.54 -5.24
N GLY A 107 8.90 -10.20 -4.48
CA GLY A 107 8.72 -9.92 -3.06
C GLY A 107 9.97 -10.16 -2.21
N LYS A 108 10.71 -11.23 -2.50
CA LYS A 108 11.96 -11.59 -1.83
C LYS A 108 13.10 -10.64 -2.20
N GLU A 109 13.25 -10.32 -3.48
CA GLU A 109 14.39 -9.55 -4.00
C GLU A 109 14.21 -8.04 -3.82
N GLU A 110 12.98 -7.54 -4.02
CA GLU A 110 12.73 -6.12 -4.15
C GLU A 110 11.99 -5.50 -2.96
N CYS A 111 11.23 -6.31 -2.21
CA CYS A 111 10.56 -5.88 -0.99
C CYS A 111 11.00 -6.68 0.25
N GLY A 112 12.08 -7.48 0.18
CA GLY A 112 12.40 -8.50 1.19
C GLY A 112 12.58 -8.02 2.64
N SER A 113 12.81 -6.72 2.86
CA SER A 113 12.89 -6.11 4.19
C SER A 113 11.62 -5.38 4.63
N SER A 114 10.58 -5.34 3.81
CA SER A 114 9.43 -4.45 3.99
C SER A 114 8.36 -5.10 4.84
N LEU A 115 7.72 -4.35 5.74
CA LEU A 115 6.68 -4.87 6.63
C LEU A 115 5.35 -5.16 5.92
N SER A 116 5.19 -4.62 4.72
CA SER A 116 4.08 -4.90 3.83
C SER A 116 4.57 -4.79 2.39
N ALA A 117 3.87 -5.43 1.45
CA ALA A 117 4.02 -5.14 0.04
C ALA A 117 2.75 -5.44 -0.74
N GLN A 118 2.64 -4.78 -1.90
CA GLN A 118 1.68 -5.06 -2.96
C GLN A 118 2.48 -5.21 -4.25
N ILE A 119 2.33 -6.33 -4.96
CA ILE A 119 3.14 -6.68 -6.13
C ILE A 119 2.20 -7.14 -7.23
N TYR A 120 2.20 -6.40 -8.33
CA TYR A 120 1.31 -6.59 -9.46
C TYR A 120 2.12 -7.06 -10.67
N LEU A 121 1.91 -8.30 -11.07
CA LEU A 121 2.36 -8.84 -12.34
C LEU A 121 1.21 -8.78 -13.34
N ASP A 122 1.51 -9.02 -14.61
CA ASP A 122 0.52 -9.03 -15.69
C ASP A 122 -0.69 -9.94 -15.38
N SER A 123 -0.41 -11.16 -14.92
CA SER A 123 -1.41 -12.22 -14.78
C SER A 123 -1.79 -12.52 -13.33
N CYS A 124 -1.17 -11.86 -12.35
CA CYS A 124 -1.44 -12.10 -10.93
C CYS A 124 -0.98 -10.96 -10.02
N PHE A 125 -1.48 -10.99 -8.80
CA PHE A 125 -1.22 -10.04 -7.74
C PHE A 125 -0.91 -10.81 -6.46
N ILE A 126 0.10 -10.35 -5.71
CA ILE A 126 0.30 -10.77 -4.32
C ILE A 126 0.39 -9.58 -3.39
N SER A 127 -0.08 -9.75 -2.16
CA SER A 127 0.15 -8.79 -1.09
C SER A 127 0.45 -9.48 0.22
N TYR A 128 1.23 -8.80 1.06
CA TYR A 128 1.41 -9.19 2.44
C TYR A 128 1.41 -7.96 3.35
N ASP A 129 0.94 -8.14 4.57
CA ASP A 129 0.95 -7.12 5.61
C ASP A 129 1.16 -7.77 6.98
N ILE A 130 1.94 -7.12 7.83
CA ILE A 130 2.17 -7.58 9.19
C ILE A 130 1.15 -6.94 10.13
N PHE A 131 0.44 -7.79 10.87
CA PHE A 131 -0.49 -7.34 11.88
C PHE A 131 0.14 -7.30 13.27
N GLY A 132 0.06 -6.13 13.90
CA GLY A 132 0.23 -5.96 15.35
C GLY A 132 1.45 -5.15 15.79
N ASN A 133 1.60 -5.03 17.11
CA ASN A 133 2.81 -4.50 17.79
C ASN A 133 3.94 -5.57 17.86
N SER A 134 3.80 -6.66 17.12
CA SER A 134 4.58 -7.89 17.16
C SER A 134 5.93 -7.80 16.45
N VAL A 135 6.22 -6.68 15.79
CA VAL A 135 7.56 -6.36 15.26
C VAL A 135 8.31 -5.58 16.33
N PRO A 136 9.38 -6.13 16.94
CA PRO A 136 10.27 -5.35 17.78
C PRO A 136 10.88 -4.23 16.93
N GLY A 137 10.50 -2.98 17.21
CA GLY A 137 11.00 -1.80 16.50
C GLY A 137 10.06 -1.18 15.46
N ALA A 138 8.80 -1.64 15.31
CA ALA A 138 7.80 -0.84 14.61
C ALA A 138 7.56 0.47 15.38
N ARG A 139 8.26 1.54 14.98
CA ARG A 139 7.94 2.88 15.49
C ARG A 139 6.51 3.19 15.06
N ARG A 140 5.63 3.25 16.05
CA ARG A 140 4.37 3.99 15.96
C ARG A 140 4.73 5.45 15.72
N ASN A 141 4.90 5.84 14.46
CA ASN A 141 5.04 7.24 14.11
C ASN A 141 3.66 7.86 14.25
N GLY A 142 3.33 8.32 15.46
CA GLY A 142 2.16 9.15 15.68
C GLY A 142 2.32 10.41 14.84
N ASN A 143 1.47 10.55 13.83
CA ASN A 143 1.18 11.74 13.02
C ASN A 143 2.07 12.95 13.30
N THR A 144 3.33 12.90 12.89
CA THR A 144 4.27 14.02 13.00
C THR A 144 3.79 15.20 12.14
N GLU A 145 3.07 14.90 11.04
CA GLU A 145 2.43 15.89 10.17
C GLU A 145 1.21 16.58 10.81
N ARG A 146 0.34 15.84 11.54
CA ARG A 146 -0.77 16.48 12.28
C ARG A 146 -0.25 17.27 13.48
N LEU A 147 0.80 16.80 14.15
CA LEU A 147 1.40 17.51 15.28
C LEU A 147 2.04 18.84 14.82
N ALA A 148 2.73 18.84 13.66
CA ALA A 148 3.28 20.05 13.07
C ALA A 148 2.18 21.08 12.72
N ALA A 149 1.07 20.64 12.12
CA ALA A 149 -0.06 21.51 11.81
C ALA A 149 -0.71 22.10 13.09
N ILE A 150 -0.82 21.33 14.17
CA ILE A 150 -1.35 21.79 15.46
C ILE A 150 -0.41 22.81 16.12
N ILE A 151 0.90 22.58 16.10
CA ILE A 151 1.89 23.48 16.71
C ILE A 151 1.96 24.81 15.95
N VAL A 152 1.97 24.77 14.61
CA VAL A 152 2.01 25.99 13.77
C VAL A 152 0.69 26.76 13.88
N GLY A 153 -0.45 26.07 13.84
CA GLY A 153 -1.76 26.71 14.00
C GLY A 153 -1.95 27.37 15.38
N GLY A 154 -1.47 26.72 16.45
CA GLY A 154 -1.52 27.26 17.81
C GLY A 154 -0.70 28.54 17.99
N ALA A 155 0.52 28.59 17.43
CA ALA A 155 1.39 29.76 17.54
C ALA A 155 0.78 31.01 16.87
N VAL A 156 0.18 30.84 15.68
CA VAL A 156 -0.46 31.95 14.94
C VAL A 156 -1.69 32.47 15.69
N ALA A 157 -2.54 31.58 16.22
CA ALA A 157 -3.75 31.98 16.94
C ALA A 157 -3.44 32.80 18.21
N VAL A 158 -2.40 32.41 18.95
CA VAL A 158 -1.95 33.14 20.15
C VAL A 158 -1.43 34.53 19.78
N PHE A 159 -0.63 34.63 18.71
CA PHE A 159 -0.05 35.91 18.28
C PHE A 159 -1.13 36.88 17.79
N VAL A 160 -2.08 36.40 16.99
CA VAL A 160 -3.22 37.20 16.51
C VAL A 160 -4.14 37.60 17.68
N GLY A 161 -4.42 36.69 18.60
CA GLY A 161 -5.22 36.98 19.79
C GLY A 161 -4.59 38.06 20.69
N PHE A 162 -3.27 37.97 20.91
CA PHE A 162 -2.53 38.97 21.68
C PHE A 162 -2.53 40.35 20.98
N ALA A 163 -2.34 40.37 19.65
CA ALA A 163 -2.41 41.60 18.87
C ALA A 163 -3.79 42.27 18.96
N LEU A 164 -4.87 41.50 18.79
CA LEU A 164 -6.25 42.02 18.90
C LEU A 164 -6.56 42.55 20.30
N MET A 165 -6.15 41.83 21.35
CA MET A 165 -6.32 42.27 22.74
C MET A 165 -5.53 43.56 23.04
N SER A 166 -4.31 43.68 22.51
CA SER A 166 -3.51 44.90 22.68
C SER A 166 -4.13 46.11 21.96
N MET A 167 -4.71 45.91 20.77
CA MET A 167 -5.41 46.96 20.03
C MET A 167 -6.69 47.39 20.73
N LEU A 168 -7.49 46.45 21.25
CA LEU A 168 -8.69 46.77 22.05
C LEU A 168 -8.32 47.56 23.31
N LYS A 169 -7.30 47.14 24.05
CA LYS A 169 -6.82 47.86 25.24
C LYS A 169 -6.30 49.26 24.92
N SER A 170 -5.69 49.45 23.74
CA SER A 170 -5.23 50.77 23.28
C SER A 170 -6.37 51.71 22.87
N ARG A 171 -7.51 51.16 22.44
CA ARG A 171 -8.73 51.92 22.12
C ARG A 171 -9.42 52.38 23.40
N PHE A 172 -9.64 51.48 24.35
CA PHE A 172 -10.27 51.83 25.64
C PHE A 172 -9.45 52.80 26.49
N ARG A 173 -8.12 52.81 26.37
CA ARG A 173 -7.26 53.79 27.08
C ARG A 173 -7.37 55.22 26.57
N LYS A 174 -8.04 55.46 25.44
CA LYS A 174 -8.26 56.80 24.90
C LYS A 174 -9.56 57.43 25.36
N ASP A 175 -10.46 56.67 25.98
CA ASP A 175 -11.78 57.13 26.41
C ASP A 175 -11.79 57.64 27.88
N GLU A 176 -10.64 57.64 28.56
CA GLU A 176 -10.47 58.19 29.94
C GLU A 176 -9.91 59.62 29.99
N TYR A 177 -9.80 60.31 28.85
CA TYR A 177 -9.41 61.73 28.76
C TYR A 177 -10.46 62.54 27.97
N GLU A 178 -11.70 62.56 28.45
CA GLU A 178 -12.67 63.65 28.22
C GLU A 178 -13.42 63.95 29.52
#